data_AF-F3YVY5-F1
#
_entry.id   AF-F3YVY5-F1
#
_cell.length_a   1.000
_cell.length_b   1.000
_cell.length_c   1.000
_cell.angle_alpha   90.00
_cell.angle_beta   90.00
_cell.angle_gamma   90.00
#
_symmetry.space_group_name_H-M   'P 1'
#
loop_
_entity.id
_entity.type
_entity.pdbx_description
1 polymer ?
#
loop_
_entity_poly.entity_id
_entity_poly.type
_entity_poly.pdbx_seq_one_letter_code
_entity_poly.pdbx_strand_id
1 'polypeptide(L)'
;MKKKEYRKTRRGRERDTFGIKRWMDDESIRNVDVAEKAECDPKWVSKVLHGEKNYRVVLQAFLDLGCPREMLALPEDMENDGQKAA
;
A
#
# COMPACT_ATOMS: atom_id res chain seq x y z
N MET A 1 -24.85 -11.34 10.85
CA MET A 1 -23.61 -10.95 10.12
C MET A 1 -22.41 -11.23 11.01
N LYS A 2 -21.51 -12.16 10.65
CA LYS A 2 -20.27 -12.36 11.42
C LYS A 2 -19.36 -11.15 11.19
N LYS A 3 -19.08 -10.36 12.23
CA LYS A 3 -18.02 -9.34 12.19
C LYS A 3 -16.72 -10.07 11.88
N LYS A 4 -16.14 -9.85 10.69
CA LYS A 4 -14.79 -10.33 10.39
C LYS A 4 -13.85 -9.53 11.28
N GLU A 5 -13.14 -10.21 12.17
CA GLU A 5 -12.11 -9.57 12.98
C GLU A 5 -10.88 -9.35 12.11
N TYR A 6 -10.69 -8.12 11.64
CA TYR A 6 -9.55 -7.75 10.80
C TYR A 6 -8.36 -7.42 11.68
N ARG A 7 -7.41 -8.35 11.80
CA ARG A 7 -6.17 -8.14 12.57
C ARG A 7 -5.12 -7.46 11.69
N LYS A 8 -4.69 -6.25 12.05
CA LYS A 8 -3.59 -5.55 11.37
C LYS A 8 -2.28 -6.32 11.50
N THR A 9 -1.53 -6.41 10.40
CA THR A 9 -0.13 -6.85 10.39
C THR A 9 0.74 -5.92 11.23
N ARG A 10 1.91 -6.38 11.68
CA ARG A 10 2.83 -5.56 12.48
C ARG A 10 3.19 -4.25 11.76
N ARG A 11 3.74 -4.35 10.55
CA ARG A 11 4.10 -3.20 9.70
C ARG A 11 2.88 -2.39 9.24
N GLY A 12 1.74 -3.03 8.99
CA GLY A 12 0.51 -2.34 8.63
C GLY A 12 -0.09 -1.46 9.73
N ARG A 13 0.35 -1.57 10.99
CA ARG A 13 -0.02 -0.62 12.06
C ARG A 13 0.76 0.68 11.99
N GLU A 14 1.95 0.64 11.41
CA GLU A 14 2.88 1.77 11.30
C GLU A 14 2.67 2.55 9.99
N ARG A 15 1.88 2.01 9.06
CA ARG A 15 1.53 2.63 7.78
C ARG A 15 0.72 3.91 8.00
N ASP A 16 1.14 5.00 7.37
CA ASP A 16 0.41 6.26 7.37
C ASP A 16 -0.74 6.22 6.36
N THR A 17 -1.82 5.52 6.71
CA THR A 17 -3.00 5.39 5.84
C THR A 17 -3.59 6.75 5.49
N PHE A 18 -3.54 7.73 6.38
CA PHE A 18 -4.09 9.06 6.13
C PHE A 18 -3.20 9.84 5.15
N GLY A 19 -1.88 9.81 5.34
CA GLY A 19 -0.91 10.38 4.40
C GLY A 19 -1.04 9.78 3.01
N ILE A 20 -1.14 8.45 2.89
CA ILE A 20 -1.36 7.78 1.60
C ILE A 20 -2.66 8.24 0.94
N LYS A 21 -3.76 8.32 1.69
CA LYS A 21 -5.05 8.76 1.14
C LYS A 21 -5.02 10.21 0.67
N ARG A 22 -4.33 11.09 1.41
CA ARG A 22 -4.16 12.49 1.00
C ARG A 22 -3.31 12.59 -0.27
N TRP A 23 -2.18 11.89 -0.31
CA TRP A 23 -1.34 11.82 -1.52
C TRP A 23 -2.12 11.29 -2.73
N MET A 24 -2.95 10.26 -2.55
CA MET A 24 -3.81 9.74 -3.61
C MET A 24 -4.81 10.79 -4.11
N ASP A 25 -5.40 11.59 -3.21
CA ASP A 25 -6.32 12.68 -3.57
C ASP A 25 -5.59 13.79 -4.32
N ASP A 26 -4.42 14.21 -3.83
CA ASP A 26 -3.56 15.24 -4.43
C ASP A 26 -3.14 14.84 -5.87
N GLU A 27 -2.80 13.57 -6.08
CA GLU A 27 -2.39 13.02 -7.38
C GLU A 27 -3.56 12.54 -8.26
N SER A 28 -4.82 12.70 -7.80
CA SER A 28 -6.03 12.19 -8.48
C SER A 28 -5.99 10.68 -8.77
N ILE A 29 -5.34 9.90 -7.90
CA ILE A 29 -5.23 8.44 -7.99
C ILE A 29 -6.33 7.79 -7.15
N ARG A 30 -7.12 6.89 -7.74
CA ARG A 30 -8.13 6.11 -7.01
C ARG A 30 -7.61 4.71 -6.71
N ASN A 31 -8.28 4.02 -5.79
CA ASN A 31 -7.97 2.61 -5.48
C ASN A 31 -8.03 1.68 -6.70
N VAL A 32 -8.90 1.99 -7.67
CA VAL A 32 -9.01 1.20 -8.91
C VAL A 32 -7.79 1.38 -9.79
N ASP A 33 -7.25 2.60 -9.89
CA ASP A 33 -6.08 2.88 -10.72
C ASP A 33 -4.83 2.16 -10.15
N VAL A 34 -4.70 2.12 -8.82
CA VAL A 34 -3.66 1.31 -8.14
C VAL A 34 -3.86 -0.19 -8.37
N ALA A 35 -5.11 -0.66 -8.34
CA ALA A 35 -5.42 -2.08 -8.53
C ALA A 35 -5.14 -2.52 -9.98
N GLU A 36 -5.44 -1.68 -10.97
CA GLU A 36 -5.12 -1.89 -12.37
C GLU A 36 -3.61 -1.92 -12.59
N LYS A 37 -2.86 -0.99 -12.00
CA LYS A 37 -1.39 -0.98 -12.05
C LYS A 37 -0.78 -2.23 -11.43
N ALA A 38 -1.36 -2.73 -10.33
CA ALA A 38 -0.91 -3.92 -9.63
C ALA A 38 -1.49 -5.23 -10.18
N GLU A 39 -2.29 -5.17 -11.25
CA GLU A 39 -3.02 -6.30 -11.86
C GLU A 39 -3.74 -7.18 -10.80
N CYS A 40 -4.44 -6.55 -9.86
CA CYS A 40 -5.05 -7.23 -8.73
C CYS A 40 -6.50 -6.80 -8.44
N ASP A 41 -7.19 -7.52 -7.55
CA ASP A 41 -8.54 -7.15 -7.12
C ASP A 41 -8.47 -5.87 -6.25
N PRO A 42 -9.32 -4.85 -6.48
CA PRO A 42 -9.35 -3.61 -5.69
C PRO A 42 -9.48 -3.81 -4.17
N LYS A 43 -10.04 -4.93 -3.71
CA LYS A 43 -10.09 -5.30 -2.29
C LYS A 43 -8.70 -5.51 -1.69
N TRP A 44 -7.69 -5.84 -2.49
CA TRP A 44 -6.32 -5.99 -2.03
C TRP A 44 -5.73 -4.64 -1.64
N VAL A 45 -6.01 -3.59 -2.43
CA VAL A 45 -5.62 -2.20 -2.13
C VAL A 45 -6.21 -1.76 -0.80
N SER A 46 -7.51 -1.99 -0.59
CA SER A 46 -8.16 -1.67 0.70
C SER A 46 -7.52 -2.41 1.89
N LYS A 47 -7.23 -3.71 1.75
CA LYS A 47 -6.53 -4.49 2.79
C LYS A 47 -5.11 -3.99 3.08
N VAL A 48 -4.41 -3.49 2.06
CA VAL A 48 -3.11 -2.83 2.25
C VAL A 48 -3.30 -1.51 2.97
N LEU A 49 -4.17 -0.63 2.51
CA LEU A 49 -4.40 0.67 3.17
C LEU A 49 -4.80 0.53 4.64
N HIS A 50 -5.63 -0.47 4.98
CA HIS A 50 -6.02 -0.74 6.37
C HIS A 50 -4.97 -1.50 7.19
N GLY A 51 -3.85 -1.88 6.59
CA GLY A 51 -2.76 -2.58 7.26
C GLY A 51 -3.04 -4.06 7.55
N GLU A 52 -4.13 -4.62 7.00
CA GLU A 52 -4.56 -6.00 7.22
C GLU A 52 -3.65 -7.02 6.53
N LYS A 53 -3.10 -6.65 5.37
CA LYS A 53 -2.20 -7.48 4.58
C LYS A 53 -1.11 -6.64 3.92
N ASN A 54 0.02 -7.26 3.63
CA ASN A 54 1.13 -6.65 2.89
C ASN A 54 1.27 -7.31 1.52
N TYR A 55 0.31 -7.02 0.63
CA TYR A 55 0.40 -7.46 -0.76
C TYR A 55 1.55 -6.72 -1.44
N ARG A 56 2.63 -7.45 -1.74
CA ARG A 56 3.87 -6.90 -2.31
C ARG A 56 3.61 -6.16 -3.63
N VAL A 57 2.81 -6.76 -4.51
CA VAL A 57 2.40 -6.15 -5.80
C VAL A 57 1.68 -4.82 -5.63
N VAL A 58 0.85 -4.67 -4.59
CA VAL A 58 0.14 -3.41 -4.31
C VAL A 58 1.11 -2.37 -3.74
N LEU A 59 1.97 -2.78 -2.80
CA LEU A 59 2.99 -1.89 -2.25
C LEU A 59 3.95 -1.41 -3.33
N GLN A 60 4.34 -2.30 -4.25
CA GLN A 60 5.17 -1.96 -5.41
C GLN A 60 4.45 -1.00 -6.35
N ALA A 61 3.17 -1.24 -6.66
CA ALA A 61 2.39 -0.32 -7.49
C ALA A 61 2.30 1.08 -6.86
N PHE A 62 2.17 1.19 -5.53
CA PHE A 62 2.24 2.48 -4.85
C PHE A 62 3.60 3.15 -5.05
N LEU A 63 4.72 2.40 -4.96
CA LEU A 63 6.05 2.95 -5.22
C LEU A 63 6.23 3.39 -6.67
N ASP A 64 5.77 2.59 -7.62
CA ASP A 64 5.87 2.87 -9.06
C ASP A 64 5.02 4.08 -9.47
N LEU A 65 3.94 4.35 -8.73
CA LEU A 65 3.12 5.55 -8.89
C LEU A 65 3.70 6.78 -8.17
N GLY A 66 4.79 6.64 -7.42
CA GLY A 66 5.47 7.75 -6.73
C GLY A 66 5.04 7.99 -5.28
N CYS A 67 4.33 7.04 -4.65
CA CYS A 67 3.96 7.17 -3.24
C CYS A 67 5.21 7.17 -2.34
N PRO A 68 5.33 8.14 -1.40
CA PRO A 68 6.47 8.19 -0.49
C PRO A 68 6.65 6.90 0.32
N ARG A 69 7.87 6.34 0.28
CA ARG A 69 8.24 5.08 0.94
C ARG A 69 7.94 5.07 2.44
N GLU A 70 8.22 6.19 3.10
CA GLU A 70 7.99 6.38 4.53
C GLU A 70 6.52 6.18 4.93
N MET A 71 5.57 6.51 4.05
CA MET A 71 4.14 6.36 4.34
C MET A 71 3.68 4.90 4.24
N LEU A 72 4.34 4.09 3.39
CA LEU A 72 3.90 2.72 3.07
C LEU A 72 4.23 1.68 4.15
N ALA A 73 5.10 2.02 5.11
CA ALA A 73 5.64 1.10 6.12
C ALA A 73 5.99 -0.24 5.48
N LEU A 74 6.94 -0.18 4.54
CA LEU A 74 7.34 -1.33 3.76
C LEU A 74 7.89 -2.44 4.68
N PRO A 75 7.66 -3.71 4.31
CA PRO A 75 8.30 -4.84 4.97
C PRO A 75 9.80 -4.87 4.61
N GLU A 76 10.63 -5.44 5.49
CA GLU A 76 12.11 -5.39 5.39
C GLU A 76 12.65 -5.84 4.04
N ASP A 77 12.02 -6.85 3.43
CA ASP A 77 12.39 -7.37 2.11
C ASP A 77 12.19 -6.36 0.97
N MET A 78 11.34 -5.34 1.13
CA MET A 78 11.09 -4.29 0.13
C MET A 78 11.82 -2.98 0.45
N GLU A 79 12.33 -2.80 1.67
CA GLU A 79 13.08 -1.59 2.05
C GLU A 79 14.38 -1.48 1.23
N ASN A 80 14.97 -2.62 0.85
CA ASN A 80 16.29 -2.71 0.24
C ASN A 80 16.32 -2.66 -1.31
N ASP A 81 15.17 -2.75 -1.99
CA ASP A 81 15.11 -2.80 -3.46
C ASP A 81 15.33 -1.43 -4.15
N GLY A 82 15.48 -0.36 -3.37
CA GLY A 82 15.60 1.02 -3.87
C GLY A 82 17.02 1.57 -4.01
N GLN A 83 18.05 0.74 -3.85
CA GLN A 83 19.44 1.12 -4.14
C GLN A 83 20.04 0.18 -5.19
N LYS A 84 19.44 0.15 -6.38
CA LYS A 84 20.23 -0.09 -7.60
C LYS A 84 20.31 1.24 -8.34
N ALA A 85 21.32 2.00 -7.94
CA ALA A 85 21.81 3.16 -8.64
C ALA A 85 22.14 2.78 -10.10
N ALA A 86 21.76 3.69 -10.98
CA ALA A 86 22.29 3.79 -12.34
C ALA A 86 23.82 3.96 -12.33
#